data_AF-A0A5B7EGW9-F1
#
_entry.id   AF-A0A5B7EGW9-F1
#
_cell.length_a   1.000
_cell.length_b   1.000
_cell.length_c   1.000
_cell.angle_alpha   90.00
_cell.angle_beta   90.00
_cell.angle_gamma   90.00
#
_symmetry.space_group_name_H-M   'P 1'
#
loop_
_entity.id
_entity.type
_entity.pdbx_description
1 polymer ?
#
loop_
_entity_poly.entity_id
_entity_poly.type
_entity_poly.pdbx_seq_one_letter_code
_entity_poly.pdbx_strand_id
1 'polypeptide(L)'
;MNLKGARSVEKAEELLSVPKKLEIEKVERMKATYSNLSNRFKVWGKKDMSRQYCLIYGARLEKMRPLVLSKAVERWGSEVKVKRLHDLAGDGEGEKCIIIGTLYKKQELKPSILKEISEEGKSGLGQQKLLSKKGHSDASSQSPKILALIRENGLMHLSKKLVRL
;
A
#
# COMPACT_ATOMS: atom_id res chain seq x y z
N MET A 1 -17.31 -31.65 -20.88
CA MET A 1 -17.24 -31.18 -22.29
C MET A 1 -15.94 -31.69 -22.88
N ASN A 2 -16.01 -32.55 -23.89
CA ASN A 2 -14.84 -33.21 -24.48
C ASN A 2 -14.19 -32.25 -25.49
N LEU A 3 -13.17 -31.50 -25.06
CA LEU A 3 -12.45 -30.56 -25.91
C LEU A 3 -11.39 -31.34 -26.72
N LYS A 4 -11.77 -31.87 -27.88
CA LYS A 4 -10.79 -32.28 -28.89
C LYS A 4 -10.10 -30.99 -29.37
N GLY A 5 -8.86 -30.77 -28.93
CA GLY A 5 -8.04 -29.68 -29.45
C GLY A 5 -7.83 -29.88 -30.95
N ALA A 6 -8.41 -29.00 -31.77
CA ALA A 6 -8.10 -28.96 -33.18
C ALA A 6 -6.64 -28.49 -33.33
N ARG A 7 -5.71 -29.45 -33.44
CA ARG A 7 -4.35 -29.19 -33.93
C ARG A 7 -4.42 -29.05 -35.44
N SER A 8 -3.73 -28.07 -35.99
CA SER A 8 -3.55 -27.92 -37.44
C SER A 8 -2.98 -29.23 -38.00
N VAL A 9 -3.69 -29.84 -38.95
CA VAL A 9 -3.26 -31.06 -39.66
C VAL A 9 -2.47 -30.68 -40.92
N GLU A 10 -2.19 -29.40 -41.14
CA GLU A 10 -1.46 -28.89 -42.29
C GLU A 10 -0.11 -29.61 -42.41
N LYS A 11 0.01 -30.42 -43.47
CA LYS A 11 1.24 -31.14 -43.79
C LYS A 11 2.21 -30.12 -44.36
N ALA A 12 3.41 -30.02 -43.80
CA ALA A 12 4.44 -29.06 -44.23
C ALA A 12 4.73 -29.11 -45.75
N GLU A 13 4.49 -30.26 -46.38
CA GLU A 13 4.61 -30.51 -47.82
C GLU A 13 3.62 -29.69 -48.67
N GLU A 14 2.47 -29.30 -48.12
CA GLU A 14 1.44 -28.53 -48.83
C GLU A 14 1.80 -27.04 -48.94
N LEU A 15 2.42 -26.49 -47.89
CA LEU A 15 2.87 -25.09 -47.83
C LEU A 15 4.19 -24.82 -48.60
N LEU A 16 4.98 -25.87 -48.87
CA LEU A 16 6.23 -25.83 -49.64
C LEU A 16 6.04 -26.29 -51.10
N SER A 17 4.84 -26.10 -51.66
CA SER A 17 4.50 -26.48 -53.03
C SER A 17 4.19 -25.27 -53.92
N VAL A 18 4.18 -25.48 -55.25
CA VAL A 18 3.84 -24.44 -56.23
C VAL A 18 2.46 -23.83 -55.89
N PRO A 19 2.28 -22.49 -55.91
CA PRO A 19 1.06 -21.85 -55.45
C PRO A 19 -0.18 -22.40 -56.17
N LYS A 20 -0.97 -23.19 -55.44
CA LYS A 20 -2.28 -23.68 -55.85
C LYS A 20 -3.34 -22.67 -55.43
N LYS A 21 -4.42 -22.58 -56.21
CA LYS A 21 -5.61 -21.81 -55.83
C LYS A 21 -6.33 -22.59 -54.72
N LEU A 22 -5.81 -22.50 -53.50
CA LEU A 22 -6.31 -23.18 -52.32
C LEU A 22 -7.57 -22.48 -51.82
N GLU A 23 -8.66 -23.22 -51.65
CA GLU A 23 -9.80 -22.76 -50.88
C GLU A 23 -9.41 -22.80 -49.41
N ILE A 24 -9.11 -21.63 -48.84
CA ILE A 24 -8.70 -21.50 -47.44
C ILE A 24 -9.90 -21.80 -46.55
N GLU A 25 -9.90 -22.93 -45.85
CA GLU A 25 -10.84 -23.18 -44.77
C GLU A 25 -10.59 -22.19 -43.63
N LYS A 26 -11.42 -21.14 -43.55
CA LYS A 26 -11.35 -20.17 -42.47
C LYS A 26 -11.96 -20.77 -41.21
N VAL A 27 -11.10 -21.26 -40.32
CA VAL A 27 -11.54 -21.70 -38.99
C VAL A 27 -11.83 -20.49 -38.11
N GLU A 28 -13.07 -20.34 -37.66
CA GLU A 28 -13.41 -19.34 -36.65
C GLU A 28 -12.99 -19.81 -35.26
N ARG A 29 -12.34 -18.92 -34.50
CA ARG A 29 -11.93 -19.20 -33.14
C ARG A 29 -13.16 -19.39 -32.25
N MET A 30 -13.21 -20.50 -31.51
CA MET A 30 -14.25 -20.73 -30.52
C MET A 30 -14.24 -19.61 -29.47
N LYS A 31 -15.41 -19.00 -29.23
CA LYS A 31 -15.60 -17.93 -28.24
C LYS A 31 -15.98 -18.55 -26.90
N ALA A 32 -15.35 -18.07 -25.83
CA ALA A 32 -15.70 -18.44 -24.46
C ALA A 32 -16.33 -17.24 -23.75
N THR A 33 -17.20 -17.51 -22.79
CA THR A 33 -17.80 -16.47 -21.96
C THR A 33 -16.74 -15.88 -21.03
N TYR A 34 -16.55 -14.57 -21.10
CA TYR A 34 -15.59 -13.83 -20.26
C TYR A 34 -16.27 -12.63 -19.64
N SER A 35 -16.01 -12.40 -18.36
CA SER A 35 -16.50 -11.23 -17.62
C SER A 35 -15.34 -10.52 -16.93
N ASN A 36 -15.19 -9.22 -17.18
CA ASN A 36 -14.17 -8.40 -16.53
C ASN A 36 -14.64 -7.89 -15.15
N LEU A 37 -13.95 -8.27 -14.06
CA LEU A 37 -14.28 -7.88 -12.69
C LEU A 37 -13.38 -6.75 -12.12
N SER A 38 -12.58 -6.10 -12.98
CA SER A 38 -11.59 -5.08 -12.59
C SER A 38 -12.14 -3.66 -12.41
N ASN A 39 -13.47 -3.48 -12.51
CA ASN A 39 -14.13 -2.17 -12.44
C ASN A 39 -13.75 -1.34 -11.21
N ARG A 40 -13.42 -2.00 -10.09
CA ARG A 40 -12.99 -1.35 -8.84
C ARG A 40 -11.67 -0.59 -8.93
N PHE A 41 -10.83 -0.92 -9.92
CA PHE A 41 -9.54 -0.27 -10.16
C PHE A 41 -9.63 0.82 -11.22
N LYS A 42 -10.78 0.94 -11.89
CA LYS A 42 -11.01 1.99 -12.88
C LYS A 42 -11.27 3.31 -12.13
N VAL A 43 -10.34 4.25 -12.28
CA VAL A 43 -10.47 5.60 -11.74
C VAL A 43 -11.33 6.41 -12.70
N TRP A 44 -12.55 6.75 -12.28
CA TRP A 44 -13.51 7.52 -13.06
C TRP A 44 -13.37 9.03 -12.76
N GLY A 45 -13.61 9.88 -13.75
CA GLY A 45 -13.63 11.34 -13.58
C GLY A 45 -12.26 12.03 -13.60
N LYS A 46 -12.23 13.29 -13.15
CA LYS A 46 -11.00 14.10 -13.07
C LYS A 46 -10.16 13.66 -11.86
N LYS A 47 -8.85 13.56 -12.08
CA LYS A 47 -7.88 13.19 -11.06
C LYS A 47 -7.61 14.39 -10.14
N ASP A 48 -8.25 14.42 -8.97
CA ASP A 48 -7.98 15.42 -7.94
C ASP A 48 -6.63 15.15 -7.27
N MET A 49 -5.60 15.90 -7.66
CA MET A 49 -4.23 15.79 -7.12
C MET A 49 -4.00 16.63 -5.86
N SER A 50 -5.00 17.39 -5.42
CA SER A 50 -4.92 18.23 -4.20
C SER A 50 -5.04 17.42 -2.90
N ARG A 51 -5.48 16.16 -2.97
CA ARG A 51 -5.73 15.32 -1.80
C ARG A 51 -4.44 14.81 -1.18
N GLN A 52 -4.38 14.84 0.15
CA GLN A 52 -3.24 14.32 0.92
C GLN A 52 -3.34 12.81 1.12
N TYR A 53 -2.19 12.14 1.20
CA TYR A 53 -2.11 10.68 1.40
C TYR A 53 -2.66 10.19 2.74
N CYS A 54 -2.81 11.07 3.74
CA CYS A 54 -3.34 10.72 5.06
C CYS A 54 -4.73 10.04 4.98
N LEU A 55 -5.56 10.48 4.03
CA LEU A 55 -6.91 9.94 3.81
C LEU A 55 -6.89 8.44 3.48
N ILE A 56 -5.88 7.97 2.75
CA ILE A 56 -5.74 6.55 2.39
C ILE A 56 -5.43 5.72 3.65
N TYR A 57 -4.58 6.22 4.54
CA TYR A 57 -4.23 5.51 5.77
C TYR A 57 -5.41 5.46 6.75
N GLY A 58 -6.17 6.55 6.87
CA GLY A 58 -7.40 6.59 7.67
C GLY A 58 -8.42 5.56 7.19
N ALA A 59 -8.76 5.59 5.91
CA ALA A 59 -9.74 4.66 5.32
C ALA A 59 -9.30 3.19 5.43
N ARG A 60 -8.00 2.90 5.30
CA ARG A 60 -7.46 1.55 5.49
C ARG A 60 -7.64 1.07 6.92
N LEU A 61 -7.26 1.90 7.89
CA LEU A 61 -7.37 1.53 9.29
C LEU A 61 -8.84 1.32 9.69
N GLU A 62 -9.73 2.21 9.27
CA GLU A 62 -11.17 2.13 9.53
C GLU A 62 -11.78 0.83 8.99
N LYS A 63 -11.51 0.48 7.72
CA LYS A 63 -12.02 -0.76 7.11
C LYS A 63 -11.45 -2.03 7.75
N MET A 64 -10.18 -2.01 8.16
CA MET A 64 -9.51 -3.19 8.69
C MET A 64 -9.76 -3.41 10.18
N ARG A 65 -10.03 -2.36 10.95
CA ARG A 65 -10.22 -2.41 12.41
C ARG A 65 -11.23 -3.46 12.87
N PRO A 66 -12.47 -3.55 12.33
CA PRO A 66 -13.44 -4.55 12.79
C PRO A 66 -13.02 -5.98 12.46
N LEU A 67 -12.36 -6.19 11.32
CA LEU A 67 -11.87 -7.51 10.91
C LEU A 67 -10.76 -8.01 11.84
N VAL A 68 -9.80 -7.13 12.14
CA VAL A 68 -8.70 -7.43 13.05
C VAL A 68 -9.21 -7.62 14.48
N LEU A 69 -10.17 -6.79 14.92
CA LEU A 69 -10.79 -6.93 16.23
C LEU A 69 -11.46 -8.29 16.40
N SER A 70 -12.25 -8.72 15.42
CA SER A 70 -12.93 -10.02 15.45
C SER A 70 -11.93 -11.16 15.60
N LYS A 71 -10.84 -11.12 14.83
CA LYS A 71 -9.75 -12.12 14.91
C LYS A 71 -8.94 -12.04 16.19
N ALA A 72 -8.77 -10.85 16.75
CA ALA A 72 -8.08 -10.67 18.01
C ALA A 72 -8.88 -11.27 19.18
N VAL A 73 -10.21 -11.06 19.19
CA VAL A 73 -11.12 -11.64 20.19
C VAL A 73 -11.17 -13.17 20.06
N GLU A 74 -11.23 -13.70 18.84
CA GLU A 74 -11.17 -15.15 18.58
C GLU A 74 -9.89 -15.78 19.15
N ARG A 75 -8.75 -15.08 19.03
CA ARG A 75 -7.44 -15.62 19.41
C ARG A 75 -7.08 -15.43 20.89
N TRP A 76 -7.47 -14.30 21.47
CA TRP A 76 -7.03 -13.87 22.80
C TRP A 76 -8.16 -13.76 23.83
N GLY A 77 -9.40 -14.03 23.43
CA GLY A 77 -10.57 -13.91 24.28
C GLY A 77 -11.02 -12.46 24.46
N SER A 78 -12.25 -12.28 24.95
CA SER A 78 -12.84 -10.97 25.25
C SER A 78 -12.31 -10.32 26.54
N GLU A 79 -11.50 -11.04 27.31
CA GLU A 79 -10.91 -10.57 28.57
C GLU A 79 -9.84 -9.48 28.35
N VAL A 80 -9.14 -9.51 27.20
CA VAL A 80 -8.09 -8.55 26.89
C VAL A 80 -8.69 -7.27 26.31
N LYS A 81 -8.50 -6.14 27.01
CA LYS A 81 -9.03 -4.84 26.60
C LYS A 81 -8.34 -4.32 25.34
N VAL A 82 -9.13 -3.77 24.42
CA VAL A 82 -8.62 -3.02 23.27
C VAL A 82 -8.50 -1.55 23.66
N LYS A 83 -7.27 -1.02 23.61
CA LYS A 83 -6.98 0.38 23.99
C LYS A 83 -6.45 1.19 22.82
N ARG A 84 -6.58 2.51 22.89
CA ARG A 84 -5.88 3.41 21.94
C ARG A 84 -4.50 3.71 22.49
N LEU A 85 -3.58 4.09 21.60
CA LEU A 85 -2.18 4.32 21.96
C LEU A 85 -2.00 5.40 23.03
N HIS A 86 -2.84 6.44 23.04
CA HIS A 86 -2.77 7.52 24.04
C HIS A 86 -3.34 7.14 25.40
N ASP A 87 -4.15 6.08 25.49
CA ASP A 87 -4.73 5.62 26.74
C ASP A 87 -3.70 4.84 27.59
N LEU A 88 -2.58 4.41 27.00
CA LEU A 88 -1.54 3.61 27.66
C LEU A 88 -0.72 4.40 28.69
N ALA A 89 -0.66 5.73 28.57
CA ALA A 89 0.18 6.56 29.44
C ALA A 89 -0.34 6.65 30.89
N GLY A 90 -1.59 6.25 31.13
CA GLY A 90 -2.20 6.22 32.47
C GLY A 90 -2.27 4.83 33.11
N ASP A 91 -1.79 3.80 32.43
CA ASP A 91 -1.86 2.42 32.92
C ASP A 91 -0.58 2.05 33.68
N GLY A 92 -0.73 1.27 34.75
CA GLY A 92 0.41 0.69 35.46
C GLY A 92 1.20 -0.27 34.56
N GLU A 93 2.52 -0.33 34.75
CA GLU A 93 3.37 -1.29 34.05
C GLU A 93 2.84 -2.72 34.24
N GLY A 94 2.51 -3.41 33.13
CA GLY A 94 2.15 -4.83 33.13
C GLY A 94 0.74 -5.18 32.67
N GLU A 95 -0.14 -4.22 32.36
CA GLU A 95 -1.47 -4.54 31.82
C GLU A 95 -1.39 -5.08 30.38
N LYS A 96 -1.92 -6.29 30.16
CA LYS A 96 -2.04 -6.87 28.82
C LYS A 96 -3.20 -6.19 28.09
N CYS A 97 -2.91 -5.58 26.95
CA CYS A 97 -3.91 -4.97 26.09
C CYS A 97 -3.65 -5.26 24.61
N ILE A 98 -4.67 -5.05 23.78
CA ILE A 98 -4.60 -5.15 22.32
C ILE A 98 -4.60 -3.74 21.74
N ILE A 99 -3.64 -3.48 20.85
CA ILE A 99 -3.55 -2.23 20.09
C ILE A 99 -3.71 -2.55 18.62
N ILE A 100 -4.65 -1.88 17.97
CA ILE A 100 -4.89 -2.01 16.53
C ILE A 100 -4.43 -0.72 15.84
N GLY A 101 -3.49 -0.86 14.91
CA GLY A 101 -2.89 0.25 14.19
C GLY A 101 -2.21 -0.19 12.91
N THR A 102 -1.46 0.73 12.31
CA THR A 102 -0.69 0.49 11.09
C THR A 102 0.79 0.35 11.41
N LEU A 103 1.45 -0.67 10.85
CA LEU A 103 2.89 -0.84 11.00
C LEU A 103 3.65 0.09 10.07
N TYR A 104 4.65 0.80 10.59
CA TYR A 104 5.61 1.55 9.81
C TYR A 104 7.02 0.98 10.01
N LYS A 105 7.72 0.69 8.91
CA LYS A 105 9.12 0.24 8.95
C LYS A 105 10.02 1.43 8.65
N LYS A 106 10.76 1.90 9.65
CA LYS A 106 11.85 2.86 9.45
C LYS A 106 13.03 2.14 8.80
N GLN A 107 13.47 2.63 7.65
CA GLN A 107 14.61 2.08 6.91
C GLN A 107 15.60 3.23 6.69
N GLU A 108 16.84 3.06 7.12
CA GLU A 108 17.85 4.12 7.10
C GLU A 108 18.30 4.47 5.68
N LEU A 109 18.41 3.43 4.84
CA LEU A 109 18.76 3.53 3.41
C LEU A 109 17.56 3.87 2.51
N LYS A 110 16.39 4.21 3.08
CA LYS A 110 15.25 4.65 2.28
C LYS A 110 15.57 6.02 1.66
N PRO A 111 15.40 6.20 0.33
CA PRO A 111 15.64 7.49 -0.30
C PRO A 111 14.74 8.54 0.32
N SER A 112 15.28 9.74 0.46
CA SER A 112 14.62 10.87 1.09
C SER A 112 14.85 12.10 0.24
N ILE A 113 13.76 12.63 -0.34
CA ILE A 113 13.79 13.86 -1.14
C ILE A 113 14.44 15.01 -0.33
N LEU A 114 14.17 15.07 0.98
CA LEU A 114 14.78 16.08 1.85
C LEU A 114 16.30 15.91 2.01
N LYS A 115 16.82 14.68 1.93
CA LYS A 115 18.26 14.42 1.99
C LYS A 115 18.91 14.83 0.67
N GLU A 116 18.31 14.40 -0.44
CA GLU A 116 18.72 14.74 -1.81
C GLU A 116 18.84 16.27 -2.00
N ILE A 117 17.78 17.03 -1.70
CA ILE A 117 17.80 18.50 -1.79
C ILE A 117 18.88 19.12 -0.90
N SER A 118 19.10 18.55 0.30
CA SER A 118 20.12 19.06 1.23
C SER A 118 21.56 18.76 0.79
N GLU A 119 21.76 17.73 -0.02
CA GLU A 119 23.06 17.31 -0.58
C GLU A 119 23.37 18.08 -1.87
N GLU A 120 22.36 18.32 -2.71
CA GLU A 120 22.43 19.17 -3.91
C GLU A 120 22.70 20.64 -3.56
N GLY A 121 22.03 21.20 -2.55
CA GLY A 121 22.28 22.57 -2.10
C GLY A 121 23.70 22.85 -1.58
N LYS A 122 24.49 21.80 -1.30
CA LYS A 122 25.89 21.90 -0.85
C LYS A 122 26.90 21.85 -2.00
N SER A 123 26.50 21.40 -3.19
CA SER A 123 27.34 21.30 -4.39
C SER A 123 26.77 22.25 -5.44
N GLY A 124 27.19 23.52 -5.36
CA GLY A 124 26.41 24.64 -5.90
C GLY A 124 26.16 24.64 -7.42
N LEU A 125 24.96 25.09 -7.80
CA LEU A 125 24.65 26.10 -8.82
C LEU A 125 23.12 26.27 -8.90
N GLY A 126 22.63 27.47 -8.58
CA GLY A 126 21.23 27.87 -8.81
C GLY A 126 20.43 28.17 -7.55
N GLN A 127 20.68 29.32 -6.93
CA GLN A 127 19.70 29.93 -6.04
C GLN A 127 18.48 30.35 -6.88
N GLN A 128 17.36 29.62 -6.80
CA GLN A 128 16.07 30.26 -7.01
C GLN A 128 15.65 30.90 -5.68
N LYS A 129 15.82 32.22 -5.60
CA LYS A 129 15.12 33.05 -4.61
C LYS A 129 13.62 32.86 -4.81
N LEU A 130 13.00 31.98 -4.02
CA LEU A 130 11.56 32.02 -3.83
C LEU A 130 11.24 33.22 -2.94
N LEU A 131 10.31 34.04 -3.42
CA LEU A 131 9.95 35.34 -2.89
C LEU A 131 9.72 35.31 -1.38
N SER A 132 10.26 36.31 -0.71
CA SER A 132 9.79 36.78 0.59
C SER A 132 8.27 36.98 0.54
N LYS A 133 7.53 35.99 1.04
CA LYS A 133 6.24 36.23 1.66
C LYS A 133 6.45 36.10 3.16
N LYS A 134 6.61 37.26 3.82
CA LYS A 134 6.25 37.39 5.24
C LYS A 134 4.81 36.88 5.37
N GLY A 135 4.62 35.81 6.13
CA GLY A 135 3.33 35.18 6.38
C GLY A 135 3.41 34.34 7.64
N HIS A 136 3.10 34.99 8.77
CA HIS A 136 2.72 34.47 10.08
C HIS A 136 3.44 33.22 10.63
N SER A 137 4.26 33.49 11.65
CA SER A 137 4.46 32.58 12.77
C SER A 137 3.12 32.00 13.23
N ASP A 138 3.00 30.68 13.26
CA ASP A 138 2.35 29.92 14.34
C ASP A 138 2.43 28.43 14.05
N ALA A 139 3.55 27.83 14.47
CA ALA A 139 3.67 26.39 14.67
C ALA A 139 4.61 26.10 15.86
N SER A 140 4.43 26.85 16.95
CA SER A 140 5.00 26.54 18.27
C SER A 140 3.86 26.16 19.23
N SER A 141 3.24 25.01 19.01
CA SER A 141 2.50 24.33 20.07
C SER A 141 2.38 22.83 19.77
N GLN A 142 3.54 22.18 19.61
CA GLN A 142 3.66 20.75 19.86
C GLN A 142 4.66 20.66 21.00
N SER A 143 4.14 20.43 22.21
CA SER A 143 4.92 20.43 23.44
C SER A 143 6.14 19.51 23.31
N PRO A 144 7.34 19.95 23.75
CA PRO A 144 8.60 19.19 23.61
C PRO A 144 8.60 17.81 24.28
N LYS A 145 7.57 17.50 25.08
CA LYS A 145 7.38 16.20 25.77
C LYS A 145 7.11 15.03 24.81
N ILE A 146 6.39 15.24 23.70
CA ILE A 146 6.03 14.14 22.77
C ILE A 146 7.25 13.68 21.96
N LEU A 147 8.11 14.62 21.55
CA LEU A 147 9.36 14.30 20.83
C LEU A 147 10.41 13.65 21.73
N ALA A 148 10.45 14.01 23.02
CA ALA A 148 11.31 13.36 24.01
C ALA A 148 10.90 11.90 24.27
N LEU A 149 9.59 11.62 24.38
CA LEU A 149 9.08 10.27 24.62
C LEU A 149 9.37 9.28 23.47
N ILE A 150 9.49 9.80 22.25
CA ILE A 150 9.84 9.03 21.04
C ILE A 150 11.35 8.75 20.96
N ARG A 151 12.19 9.61 21.56
CA ARG A 151 13.65 9.41 21.61
C ARG A 151 14.09 8.48 22.74
N GLU A 152 13.42 8.50 23.90
CA GLU A 152 13.82 7.67 25.06
C GLU A 152 13.35 6.21 24.98
N ASN A 153 12.21 5.90 24.35
CA ASN A 153 11.66 4.53 24.33
C ASN A 153 12.17 3.64 23.19
N GLY A 154 13.32 3.98 22.62
CA GLY A 154 13.97 3.23 21.54
C GLY A 154 14.67 1.97 22.05
N LEU A 155 13.94 0.98 22.59
CA LEU A 155 14.29 -0.46 22.64
C LEU A 155 13.37 -1.27 23.57
N MET A 156 12.04 -1.09 23.50
CA MET A 156 11.16 -2.07 24.15
C MET A 156 11.05 -3.33 23.31
N HIS A 157 11.72 -4.37 23.81
CA HIS A 157 11.76 -5.75 23.34
C HIS A 157 10.35 -6.36 23.33
N LEU A 158 9.49 -5.95 22.40
CA LEU A 158 8.18 -6.53 22.23
C LEU A 158 8.34 -7.91 21.59
N SER A 159 8.09 -8.95 22.38
CA SER A 159 7.86 -10.31 21.89
C SER A 159 6.70 -10.30 20.90
N LYS A 160 7.02 -10.19 19.61
CA LYS A 160 6.05 -10.11 18.52
C LYS A 160 5.53 -11.52 18.21
N LYS A 161 4.40 -11.92 18.79
CA LYS A 161 3.54 -12.93 18.15
C LYS A 161 2.74 -12.26 17.03
N LEU A 162 3.40 -12.09 15.89
CA LEU A 162 2.82 -11.65 14.62
C LEU A 162 1.73 -12.66 14.19
N VAL A 163 0.49 -12.20 14.04
CA VAL A 163 -0.51 -12.92 13.24
C VAL A 163 -0.32 -12.47 11.81
N ARG A 164 0.22 -13.34 10.96
CA ARG A 164 0.07 -13.22 9.50
C ARG A 164 -1.32 -13.73 9.15
N LEU A 165 -2.07 -12.93 8.38
CA LEU A 165 -3.11 -13.45 7.48
C LEU A 165 -2.43 -13.99 6.22
#